data_AF-A0A3D0NBX9-F1
#
_entry.id   AF-A0A3D0NBX9-F1
#
_cell.length_a   1.000
_cell.length_b   1.000
_cell.length_c   1.000
_cell.angle_alpha   90.00
_cell.angle_beta   90.00
_cell.angle_gamma   90.00
#
_symmetry.space_group_name_H-M   'P 1'
#
loop_
_entity.id
_entity.type
_entity.pdbx_description
1 polymer ?
#
loop_
_entity_poly.entity_id
_entity_poly.type
_entity_poly.pdbx_seq_one_letter_code
_entity_poly.pdbx_strand_id
1 'polypeptide(L)'
;VDEAHCVSQWGHDFRPDYTRVGEIREFLGCPTSLALTATATHEVQQDIIHQLGFEEADVQVFHEGIERPNLALLVEEVWGEDDKLQRLLHILKKFQAGDGGHIVYFTLIKTLERFSHLLEEEGITHGCYHGNLRPVDRKRTQEHFLSGREPIVLATNAFGMGIDKANIRTVTHAEVPGSLESYYQEIGRAGRDGLPSQCTLLYDQNDLPMLMEFIRWANPDADFYRQIDHILEHDLEKVNAFGIEWLNEKLLGRQARHDRRLESALVMLERFGAVEFSKQIAGTEKQISRYGQLPESLADEPSLAEKLRRDQQKLLAMVEYARCETDRREFLNSYFLGAPDAK
;
A
#
# COMPACT_ATOMS: atom_id res chain seq x y z
N VAL A 1 2.22 -15.05 -13.14
CA VAL A 1 1.68 -14.25 -12.03
C VAL A 1 2.57 -13.05 -11.86
N ASP A 2 2.15 -11.91 -12.36
CA ASP A 2 2.87 -10.65 -12.14
C ASP A 2 2.50 -10.07 -10.77
N GLU A 3 3.34 -9.21 -10.19
CA GLU A 3 3.20 -8.68 -8.82
C GLU A 3 2.92 -9.78 -7.77
N ALA A 4 3.66 -10.90 -7.87
CA ALA A 4 3.40 -12.12 -7.11
C ALA A 4 3.42 -11.93 -5.58
N HIS A 5 4.05 -10.88 -5.05
CA HIS A 5 3.96 -10.52 -3.63
C HIS A 5 2.51 -10.31 -3.16
N CYS A 6 1.58 -9.98 -4.06
CA CYS A 6 0.15 -9.84 -3.75
C CYS A 6 -0.51 -11.17 -3.35
N VAL A 7 0.04 -12.31 -3.79
CA VAL A 7 -0.40 -13.66 -3.38
C VAL A 7 -0.08 -13.88 -1.90
N SER A 8 1.04 -13.31 -1.45
CA SER A 8 1.55 -13.59 -0.13
C SER A 8 0.80 -12.82 0.94
N GLN A 9 0.37 -13.51 2.00
CA GLN A 9 -0.17 -12.84 3.19
C GLN A 9 0.86 -11.95 3.90
N TRP A 10 2.14 -12.16 3.57
CA TRP A 10 3.29 -11.43 4.07
C TRP A 10 3.66 -10.25 3.17
N GLY A 11 3.07 -10.15 1.97
CA GLY A 11 3.25 -9.04 1.05
C GLY A 11 2.71 -7.71 1.58
N HIS A 12 3.21 -6.60 1.03
CA HIS A 12 2.80 -5.24 1.43
C HIS A 12 1.53 -4.75 0.73
N ASP A 13 1.16 -5.34 -0.40
CA ASP A 13 -0.11 -5.11 -1.12
C ASP A 13 -0.85 -6.44 -1.27
N PHE A 14 -1.14 -7.10 -0.13
CA PHE A 14 -1.85 -8.37 -0.14
C PHE A 14 -3.23 -8.23 -0.82
N ARG A 15 -3.48 -9.03 -1.85
CA ARG A 15 -4.76 -9.04 -2.56
C ARG A 15 -5.46 -10.39 -2.38
N PRO A 16 -6.57 -10.43 -1.64
CA PRO A 16 -7.42 -11.60 -1.52
C PRO A 16 -7.58 -12.48 -2.76
N ASP A 17 -7.88 -11.88 -3.92
CA ASP A 17 -8.09 -12.60 -5.17
C ASP A 17 -6.85 -13.37 -5.66
N TYR A 18 -5.64 -12.89 -5.32
CA TYR A 18 -4.40 -13.54 -5.73
C TYR A 18 -4.16 -14.87 -5.01
N THR A 19 -4.73 -15.09 -3.82
CA THR A 19 -4.59 -16.38 -3.11
C THR A 19 -5.26 -17.55 -3.83
N ARG A 20 -6.25 -17.27 -4.69
CA ARG A 20 -6.94 -18.29 -5.49
C ARG A 20 -6.16 -18.69 -6.75
N VAL A 21 -5.06 -18.01 -7.04
CA VAL A 21 -4.24 -18.32 -8.22
C VAL A 21 -3.65 -19.72 -8.11
N GLY A 22 -3.35 -20.21 -6.91
CA GLY A 22 -2.97 -21.61 -6.66
C GLY A 22 -4.06 -22.59 -7.10
N GLU A 23 -5.31 -22.38 -6.67
CA GLU A 23 -6.47 -23.20 -7.06
C GLU A 23 -6.67 -23.21 -8.58
N ILE A 24 -6.52 -22.03 -9.23
CA ILE A 24 -6.63 -21.92 -10.69
C ILE A 24 -5.52 -22.70 -11.38
N ARG A 25 -4.29 -22.62 -10.87
CA ARG A 25 -3.16 -23.38 -11.42
C ARG A 25 -3.39 -24.88 -11.31
N GLU A 26 -3.90 -25.36 -10.17
CA GLU A 26 -4.26 -26.76 -9.96
C GLU A 26 -5.37 -27.20 -10.91
N PHE A 27 -6.44 -26.40 -11.03
CA PHE A 27 -7.54 -26.66 -11.95
C PHE A 27 -7.09 -26.76 -13.42
N LEU A 28 -6.06 -26.01 -13.81
CA LEU A 28 -5.45 -26.05 -15.14
C LEU A 28 -4.45 -27.20 -15.34
N GLY A 29 -4.25 -28.07 -14.35
CA GLY A 29 -3.32 -29.19 -14.42
C GLY A 29 -1.86 -28.80 -14.19
N CYS A 30 -1.60 -27.81 -13.34
CA CYS A 30 -0.26 -27.38 -12.91
C CYS A 30 0.71 -27.02 -14.06
N PRO A 31 0.34 -26.11 -14.98
CA PRO A 31 1.22 -25.70 -16.07
C PRO A 31 2.51 -25.03 -15.54
N THR A 32 3.57 -25.05 -16.38
CA THR A 32 4.77 -24.24 -16.14
C THR A 32 4.36 -22.79 -15.93
N SER A 33 4.72 -22.26 -14.77
CA SER A 33 4.24 -20.96 -14.29
C SER A 33 5.41 -20.10 -13.88
N LEU A 34 5.33 -18.81 -14.19
CA LEU A 34 6.32 -17.81 -13.81
C LEU A 34 5.68 -16.86 -12.80
N ALA A 35 6.33 -16.65 -11.65
CA ALA A 35 5.95 -15.66 -10.64
C ALA A 35 6.99 -14.52 -10.64
N LEU A 36 6.53 -13.28 -10.78
CA LEU A 36 7.39 -12.09 -10.92
C LEU A 36 7.04 -11.09 -9.82
N THR A 37 8.04 -10.55 -9.15
CA THR A 37 7.85 -9.48 -8.15
C THR A 37 9.15 -8.68 -8.02
N ALA A 38 9.04 -7.38 -7.78
CA ALA A 38 10.18 -6.50 -7.53
C ALA A 38 10.57 -6.44 -6.04
N THR A 39 9.60 -6.65 -5.15
CA THR A 39 9.77 -6.53 -3.69
C THR A 39 9.22 -7.78 -3.02
N ALA A 40 10.11 -8.67 -2.61
CA ALA A 40 9.76 -9.84 -1.81
C ALA A 40 10.91 -10.20 -0.88
N THR A 41 10.65 -10.10 0.43
CA THR A 41 11.55 -10.65 1.46
C THR A 41 11.62 -12.17 1.31
N HIS A 42 12.61 -12.80 1.96
CA HIS A 42 12.75 -14.26 1.94
C HIS A 42 11.46 -14.98 2.37
N GLU A 43 10.78 -14.49 3.42
CA GLU A 43 9.50 -15.04 3.88
C GLU A 43 8.40 -14.90 2.83
N VAL A 44 8.31 -13.75 2.15
CA VAL A 44 7.35 -13.53 1.05
C VAL A 44 7.63 -14.48 -0.12
N GLN A 45 8.90 -14.72 -0.46
CA GLN A 45 9.26 -15.65 -1.54
C GLN A 45 8.80 -17.07 -1.22
N GLN A 46 9.04 -17.55 0.00
CA GLN A 46 8.60 -18.87 0.45
C GLN A 46 7.07 -18.99 0.45
N ASP A 47 6.36 -17.96 0.92
CA ASP A 47 4.90 -17.98 0.93
C ASP A 47 4.32 -17.91 -0.50
N ILE A 48 4.94 -17.18 -1.45
CA ILE A 48 4.54 -17.23 -2.87
C ILE A 48 4.65 -18.67 -3.41
N ILE A 49 5.74 -19.37 -3.10
CA ILE A 49 5.96 -20.76 -3.52
C ILE A 49 4.84 -21.65 -2.96
N HIS A 50 4.57 -21.52 -1.67
CA HIS A 50 3.53 -22.29 -0.98
C HIS A 50 2.12 -22.00 -1.53
N GLN A 51 1.72 -20.74 -1.63
CA GLN A 51 0.38 -20.33 -2.06
C GLN A 51 0.08 -20.65 -3.53
N LEU A 52 1.11 -20.66 -4.39
CA LEU A 52 0.96 -21.07 -5.80
C LEU A 52 1.00 -22.59 -5.99
N GLY A 53 1.19 -23.36 -4.92
CA GLY A 53 1.26 -24.82 -4.94
C GLY A 53 2.48 -25.33 -5.70
N PHE A 54 3.60 -24.61 -5.62
CA PHE A 54 4.86 -25.09 -6.16
C PHE A 54 5.54 -26.03 -5.16
N GLU A 55 6.15 -27.10 -5.67
CA GLU A 55 7.07 -27.92 -4.88
C GLU A 55 8.42 -27.22 -4.84
N GLU A 56 9.00 -26.98 -3.66
CA GLU A 56 10.27 -26.23 -3.51
C GLU A 56 11.40 -26.80 -4.38
N ALA A 57 11.45 -28.12 -4.54
CA ALA A 57 12.45 -28.81 -5.36
C ALA A 57 12.37 -28.47 -6.86
N ASP A 58 11.20 -28.05 -7.34
CA ASP A 58 10.93 -27.75 -8.76
C ASP A 58 10.98 -26.25 -9.06
N VAL A 59 11.21 -25.40 -8.04
CA VAL A 59 11.28 -23.94 -8.21
C VAL A 59 12.73 -23.50 -8.39
N GLN A 60 13.01 -22.89 -9.53
CA GLN A 60 14.24 -22.14 -9.72
C GLN A 60 13.99 -20.67 -9.37
N VAL A 61 14.60 -20.20 -8.28
CA VAL A 61 14.54 -18.79 -7.87
C VAL A 61 15.64 -18.01 -8.57
N PHE A 62 15.25 -16.98 -9.31
CA PHE A 62 16.16 -16.01 -9.92
C PHE A 62 16.05 -14.69 -9.17
N HIS A 63 17.18 -14.19 -8.65
CA HIS A 63 17.22 -12.95 -7.90
C HIS A 63 18.41 -12.12 -8.37
N GLU A 64 18.13 -10.98 -9.04
CA GLU A 64 19.17 -10.09 -9.59
C GLU A 64 19.70 -9.07 -8.57
N GLY A 65 19.26 -9.15 -7.31
CA GLY A 65 19.61 -8.16 -6.29
C GLY A 65 18.57 -7.05 -6.18
N ILE A 66 18.69 -6.26 -5.11
CA ILE A 66 17.90 -5.04 -4.88
C ILE A 66 18.78 -3.77 -4.98
N GLU A 67 19.99 -3.90 -5.53
CA GLU A 67 20.92 -2.79 -5.58
C GLU A 67 20.53 -1.80 -6.68
N ARG A 68 20.37 -0.54 -6.27
CA ARG A 68 20.14 0.59 -7.17
C ARG A 68 21.20 1.66 -6.92
N PRO A 69 22.43 1.45 -7.43
CA PRO A 69 23.57 2.31 -7.10
C PRO A 69 23.39 3.75 -7.59
N ASN A 70 22.52 3.96 -8.58
CA ASN A 70 22.17 5.26 -9.11
C ASN A 70 21.18 6.06 -8.24
N LEU A 71 20.59 5.44 -7.21
CA LEU A 71 19.68 6.13 -6.28
C LEU A 71 20.44 6.66 -5.06
N ALA A 72 20.35 7.97 -4.84
CA ALA A 72 20.75 8.60 -3.59
C ALA A 72 19.59 8.53 -2.60
N LEU A 73 19.79 7.83 -1.48
CA LEU A 73 18.76 7.62 -0.45
C LEU A 73 18.99 8.59 0.71
N LEU A 74 18.09 9.55 0.87
CA LEU A 74 18.16 10.60 1.88
C LEU A 74 16.95 10.52 2.82
N VAL A 75 17.19 10.76 4.10
CA VAL A 75 16.15 10.97 5.10
C VAL A 75 16.45 12.30 5.78
N GLU A 76 15.43 13.14 5.89
CA GLU A 76 15.52 14.45 6.50
C GLU A 76 14.45 14.54 7.58
N GLU A 77 14.88 14.69 8.83
CA GLU A 77 13.95 14.91 9.94
C GLU A 77 13.31 16.29 9.82
N VAL A 78 11.99 16.33 9.92
CA VAL A 78 11.18 17.56 9.89
C VAL A 78 10.19 17.55 11.03
N TRP A 79 9.82 18.74 11.49
CA TRP A 79 8.98 18.91 12.68
C TRP A 79 7.69 19.64 12.35
N GLY A 80 6.63 18.88 12.08
CA GLY A 80 5.33 19.42 11.71
C GLY A 80 5.28 19.88 10.25
N GLU A 81 4.10 20.36 9.88
CA GLU A 81 3.75 20.62 8.48
C GLU A 81 4.49 21.84 7.90
N ASP A 82 4.75 22.87 8.71
CA ASP A 82 5.42 24.09 8.25
C ASP A 82 6.87 23.78 7.83
N ASP A 83 7.61 23.04 8.66
CA ASP A 83 8.99 22.63 8.36
C ASP A 83 9.03 21.67 7.16
N LYS A 84 8.09 20.72 7.10
CA LYS A 84 7.89 19.81 5.98
C LYS A 84 7.63 20.58 4.67
N LEU A 85 6.77 21.60 4.69
CA LEU A 85 6.49 22.46 3.53
C LEU A 85 7.74 23.24 3.10
N GLN A 86 8.45 23.87 4.04
CA GLN A 86 9.68 24.61 3.73
C GLN A 86 10.73 23.71 3.09
N ARG A 87 10.88 22.48 3.60
CA ARG A 87 11.84 21.53 3.05
C ARG A 87 11.42 21.01 1.68
N LEU A 88 10.14 20.70 1.50
CA LEU A 88 9.60 20.30 0.20
C LEU A 88 9.79 21.42 -0.84
N LEU A 89 9.49 22.68 -0.50
CA LEU A 89 9.72 23.83 -1.37
C LEU A 89 11.20 23.98 -1.72
N HIS A 90 12.11 23.75 -0.78
CA HIS A 90 13.55 23.77 -1.04
C HIS A 90 13.98 22.71 -2.06
N ILE A 91 13.42 21.50 -1.97
CA ILE A 91 13.67 20.41 -2.93
C ILE A 91 13.08 20.76 -4.29
N LEU A 92 11.82 21.20 -4.33
CA LEU A 92 11.10 21.53 -5.58
C LEU A 92 11.71 22.74 -6.31
N LYS A 93 12.17 23.77 -5.60
CA LYS A 93 12.80 24.96 -6.22
C LYS A 93 14.17 24.65 -6.83
N LYS A 94 14.83 23.56 -6.41
CA LYS A 94 16.08 23.08 -7.02
C LYS A 94 15.83 22.24 -8.28
N PHE A 95 14.65 21.67 -8.41
CA PHE A 95 14.27 20.83 -9.55
C PHE A 95 14.04 21.69 -10.80
N GLN A 96 14.67 21.34 -11.91
CA GLN A 96 14.46 21.97 -13.20
C GLN A 96 13.57 21.09 -14.07
N ALA A 97 12.69 21.70 -14.86
CA ALA A 97 11.79 20.97 -15.75
C ALA A 97 12.51 20.07 -16.79
N GLY A 98 13.80 20.32 -17.04
CA GLY A 98 14.66 19.49 -17.89
C GLY A 98 15.28 18.28 -17.19
N ASP A 99 15.20 18.19 -15.86
CA ASP A 99 15.83 17.11 -15.09
C ASP A 99 15.12 15.78 -15.35
N GLY A 100 13.79 15.79 -15.41
CA GLY A 100 12.99 14.59 -15.61
C GLY A 100 11.63 14.67 -14.94
N GLY A 101 11.17 13.58 -14.31
CA GLY A 101 9.98 13.57 -13.46
C GLY A 101 10.32 13.68 -11.97
N HIS A 102 9.43 14.30 -11.20
CA HIS A 102 9.44 14.36 -9.74
C HIS A 102 8.09 13.88 -9.18
N ILE A 103 8.11 12.81 -8.39
CA ILE A 103 6.93 12.33 -7.67
C ILE A 103 7.02 12.73 -6.20
N VAL A 104 5.97 13.34 -5.65
CA VAL A 104 5.85 13.61 -4.21
C VAL A 104 4.74 12.74 -3.64
N TYR A 105 5.10 11.78 -2.79
CA TYR A 105 4.17 10.86 -2.16
C TYR A 105 3.61 11.39 -0.85
N PHE A 106 2.29 11.25 -0.71
CA PHE A 106 1.50 11.50 0.49
C PHE A 106 0.72 10.24 0.85
N THR A 107 0.54 10.00 2.13
CA THR A 107 -0.30 8.94 2.68
C THR A 107 -1.77 9.35 2.63
N LEU A 108 -2.08 10.62 2.91
CA LEU A 108 -3.46 11.13 2.95
C LEU A 108 -3.78 12.03 1.75
N ILE A 109 -4.93 11.77 1.11
CA ILE A 109 -5.50 12.65 0.07
C ILE A 109 -5.72 14.06 0.62
N LYS A 110 -6.20 14.18 1.86
CA LYS A 110 -6.42 15.48 2.51
C LYS A 110 -5.12 16.27 2.67
N THR A 111 -4.03 15.61 3.07
CA THR A 111 -2.71 16.26 3.19
C THR A 111 -2.22 16.67 1.80
N LEU A 112 -2.33 15.79 0.81
CA LEU A 112 -1.98 16.05 -0.58
C LEU A 112 -2.70 17.28 -1.14
N GLU A 113 -4.03 17.35 -1.02
CA GLU A 113 -4.84 18.49 -1.50
C GLU A 113 -4.46 19.80 -0.81
N ARG A 114 -4.20 19.76 0.51
CA ARG A 114 -3.73 20.95 1.23
C ARG A 114 -2.34 21.39 0.78
N PHE A 115 -1.39 20.45 0.64
CA PHE A 115 -0.06 20.77 0.14
C PHE A 115 -0.11 21.25 -1.31
N SER A 116 -1.02 20.74 -2.13
CA SER A 116 -1.27 21.23 -3.48
C SER A 116 -1.62 22.72 -3.46
N HIS A 117 -2.59 23.14 -2.64
CA HIS A 117 -2.92 24.55 -2.49
C HIS A 117 -1.75 25.42 -2.01
N LEU A 118 -0.99 24.96 -1.00
CA LEU A 118 0.17 25.70 -0.50
C LEU A 118 1.27 25.85 -1.57
N LEU A 119 1.46 24.83 -2.41
CA LEU A 119 2.42 24.86 -3.51
C LEU A 119 1.94 25.75 -4.67
N GLU A 120 0.63 25.82 -4.92
CA GLU A 120 0.02 26.76 -5.88
C GLU A 120 0.26 28.22 -5.46
N GLU A 121 0.10 28.54 -4.17
CA GLU A 121 0.39 29.87 -3.61
C GLU A 121 1.85 30.28 -3.78
N GLU A 122 2.77 29.32 -3.74
CA GLU A 122 4.21 29.49 -4.01
C GLU A 122 4.57 29.47 -5.51
N GLY A 123 3.56 29.34 -6.40
CA GLY A 123 3.75 29.35 -7.85
C GLY A 123 4.34 28.07 -8.44
N ILE A 124 4.29 26.95 -7.72
CA ILE A 124 4.81 25.66 -8.19
C ILE A 124 3.73 24.93 -9.00
N THR A 125 3.97 24.76 -10.30
CA THR A 125 3.07 23.98 -11.17
C THR A 125 3.26 22.49 -10.95
N HIS A 126 2.16 21.77 -10.68
CA HIS A 126 2.16 20.34 -10.43
C HIS A 126 0.81 19.70 -10.78
N GLY A 127 0.82 18.38 -11.03
CA GLY A 127 -0.40 17.58 -11.10
C GLY A 127 -0.72 16.90 -9.77
N CYS A 128 -1.99 16.51 -9.58
CA CYS A 128 -2.42 15.72 -8.42
C CYS A 128 -2.97 14.36 -8.88
N TYR A 129 -2.59 13.28 -8.20
CA TYR A 129 -3.07 11.93 -8.49
C TYR A 129 -3.44 11.17 -7.22
N HIS A 130 -4.73 10.84 -7.07
CA HIS A 130 -5.22 10.07 -5.93
C HIS A 130 -6.50 9.30 -6.28
N GLY A 131 -6.91 8.39 -5.38
CA GLY A 131 -8.05 7.49 -5.57
C GLY A 131 -9.40 8.17 -5.79
N ASN A 132 -9.61 9.39 -5.27
CA ASN A 132 -10.88 10.12 -5.38
C ASN A 132 -11.07 10.83 -6.73
N LEU A 133 -10.03 10.91 -7.57
CA LEU A 133 -10.15 11.52 -8.90
C LEU A 133 -10.97 10.65 -9.84
N ARG A 134 -11.75 11.29 -10.71
CA ARG A 134 -12.48 10.57 -11.77
C ARG A 134 -11.47 9.86 -12.68
N PRO A 135 -11.82 8.70 -13.27
CA PRO A 135 -10.91 7.96 -14.15
C PRO A 135 -10.31 8.79 -15.29
N VAL A 136 -11.10 9.73 -15.86
CA VAL A 136 -10.65 10.64 -16.92
C VAL A 136 -9.56 11.60 -16.42
N ASP A 137 -9.72 12.15 -15.21
CA ASP A 137 -8.75 13.09 -14.63
C ASP A 137 -7.45 12.36 -14.26
N ARG A 138 -7.55 11.16 -13.67
CA ARG A 138 -6.36 10.31 -13.38
C ARG A 138 -5.56 10.02 -14.64
N LYS A 139 -6.24 9.62 -15.71
CA LYS A 139 -5.59 9.33 -17.00
C LYS A 139 -4.90 10.57 -17.57
N ARG A 140 -5.56 11.72 -17.52
CA ARG A 140 -5.00 12.99 -17.99
C ARG A 140 -3.74 13.39 -17.22
N THR A 141 -3.78 13.37 -15.88
CA THR A 141 -2.60 13.68 -15.05
C THR A 141 -1.45 12.73 -15.34
N GLN A 142 -1.73 11.42 -15.46
CA GLN A 142 -0.72 10.43 -15.79
C GLN A 142 -0.09 10.71 -17.17
N GLU A 143 -0.89 11.00 -18.20
CA GLU A 143 -0.38 11.35 -19.54
C GLU A 143 0.48 12.63 -19.53
N HIS A 144 0.06 13.66 -18.79
CA HIS A 144 0.83 14.89 -18.62
C HIS A 144 2.18 14.65 -17.95
N PHE A 145 2.23 13.79 -16.92
CA PHE A 145 3.46 13.43 -16.24
C PHE A 145 4.39 12.58 -17.13
N LEU A 146 3.84 11.56 -17.80
CA LEU A 146 4.61 10.70 -18.69
C LEU A 146 5.25 11.49 -19.84
N SER A 147 4.47 12.37 -20.47
CA SER A 147 4.95 13.26 -21.56
C SER A 147 5.92 14.36 -21.10
N GLY A 148 6.03 14.61 -19.79
CA GLY A 148 6.85 15.68 -19.24
C GLY A 148 6.22 17.07 -19.33
N ARG A 149 4.94 17.17 -19.70
CA ARG A 149 4.20 18.44 -19.71
C ARG A 149 4.06 19.02 -18.30
N GLU A 150 3.80 18.14 -17.33
CA GLU A 150 3.78 18.45 -15.90
C GLU A 150 4.81 17.55 -15.22
N PRO A 151 6.04 18.03 -15.01
CA PRO A 151 7.13 17.17 -14.53
C PRO A 151 7.01 16.83 -13.04
N ILE A 152 6.18 17.56 -12.28
CA ILE A 152 5.93 17.34 -10.86
C ILE A 152 4.52 16.78 -10.67
N VAL A 153 4.40 15.71 -9.89
CA VAL A 153 3.11 15.14 -9.50
C VAL A 153 3.08 14.86 -8.00
N LEU A 154 2.04 15.36 -7.33
CA LEU A 154 1.70 14.99 -5.96
C LEU A 154 0.78 13.78 -6.02
N ALA A 155 1.10 12.74 -5.28
CA ALA A 155 0.46 11.44 -5.44
C ALA A 155 0.24 10.71 -4.12
N THR A 156 -0.82 9.91 -4.04
CA THR A 156 -0.86 8.80 -3.07
C THR A 156 -0.29 7.52 -3.69
N ASN A 157 -0.21 6.45 -2.90
CA ASN A 157 0.17 5.10 -3.36
C ASN A 157 -0.61 4.60 -4.60
N ALA A 158 -1.78 5.18 -4.89
CA ALA A 158 -2.54 4.92 -6.11
C ALA A 158 -1.75 5.25 -7.40
N PHE A 159 -0.78 6.16 -7.33
CA PHE A 159 0.13 6.50 -8.44
C PHE A 159 1.32 5.54 -8.46
N GLY A 160 1.06 4.30 -8.85
CA GLY A 160 2.10 3.28 -8.82
C GLY A 160 2.00 2.20 -9.89
N MET A 161 0.85 1.54 -10.02
CA MET A 161 0.70 0.49 -11.02
C MET A 161 0.83 1.06 -12.44
N GLY A 162 1.76 0.50 -13.24
CA GLY A 162 1.88 0.83 -14.67
C GLY A 162 2.53 2.19 -15.00
N ILE A 163 3.20 2.85 -14.05
CA ILE A 163 4.05 4.01 -14.39
C ILE A 163 5.33 3.49 -15.03
N ASP A 164 5.50 3.78 -16.31
CA ASP A 164 6.74 3.51 -17.04
C ASP A 164 7.33 4.79 -17.63
N LYS A 165 8.09 5.50 -16.79
CA LYS A 165 8.85 6.68 -17.17
C LYS A 165 10.30 6.48 -16.75
N ALA A 166 11.18 6.34 -17.73
CA ALA A 166 12.59 6.02 -17.49
C ALA A 166 13.33 7.12 -16.70
N ASN A 167 12.97 8.38 -16.95
CA ASN A 167 13.68 9.56 -16.47
C ASN A 167 13.05 10.24 -15.24
N ILE A 168 12.49 9.48 -14.29
CA ILE A 168 12.11 10.06 -12.98
C ILE A 168 13.41 10.34 -12.21
N ARG A 169 13.69 11.60 -11.89
CA ARG A 169 14.92 12.03 -11.18
C ARG A 169 14.74 12.17 -9.70
N THR A 170 13.54 12.49 -9.25
CA THR A 170 13.30 12.76 -7.85
C THR A 170 12.05 12.02 -7.39
N VAL A 171 12.17 11.34 -6.26
CA VAL A 171 11.02 10.83 -5.51
C VAL A 171 11.12 11.41 -4.11
N THR A 172 10.08 12.09 -3.65
CA THR A 172 10.02 12.67 -2.31
C THR A 172 8.84 12.08 -1.57
N HIS A 173 9.08 11.47 -0.43
CA HIS A 173 8.02 11.06 0.50
C HIS A 173 7.80 12.21 1.47
N ALA A 174 6.69 12.94 1.29
CA ALA A 174 6.29 14.00 2.19
C ALA A 174 5.63 13.45 3.46
N GLU A 175 5.07 12.24 3.41
CA GLU A 175 4.59 11.50 4.58
C GLU A 175 5.27 10.12 4.62
N VAL A 176 5.48 9.61 5.83
CA VAL A 176 6.10 8.28 6.03
C VAL A 176 5.22 7.19 5.41
N PRO A 177 5.78 6.29 4.56
CA PRO A 177 5.06 5.13 4.06
C PRO A 177 4.69 4.13 5.15
N GLY A 178 3.63 3.34 4.94
CA GLY A 178 3.18 2.33 5.91
C GLY A 178 4.10 1.12 6.05
N SER A 179 5.04 0.93 5.12
CA SER A 179 5.98 -0.20 5.12
C SER A 179 7.25 0.13 4.32
N LEU A 180 8.34 -0.59 4.60
CA LEU A 180 9.60 -0.43 3.89
C LEU A 180 9.52 -0.97 2.45
N GLU A 181 8.68 -1.98 2.23
CA GLU A 181 8.37 -2.55 0.91
C GLU A 181 7.65 -1.54 0.03
N SER A 182 6.63 -0.84 0.56
CA SER A 182 5.98 0.27 -0.15
C SER A 182 6.97 1.36 -0.51
N TYR A 183 7.79 1.78 0.47
CA TYR A 183 8.85 2.78 0.24
C TYR A 183 9.79 2.34 -0.88
N TYR A 184 10.30 1.10 -0.83
CA TYR A 184 11.24 0.58 -1.83
C TYR A 184 10.62 0.50 -3.24
N GLN A 185 9.38 0.01 -3.34
CA GLN A 185 8.65 -0.03 -4.62
C GLN A 185 8.45 1.37 -5.22
N GLU A 186 8.17 2.36 -4.37
CA GLU A 186 7.95 3.75 -4.77
C GLU A 186 9.24 4.44 -5.21
N ILE A 187 10.35 4.28 -4.48
CA ILE A 187 11.65 4.84 -4.89
C ILE A 187 12.23 4.14 -6.12
N GLY A 188 11.90 2.85 -6.33
CA GLY A 188 12.33 2.07 -7.50
C GLY A 188 11.82 2.60 -8.85
N ARG A 189 10.89 3.56 -8.81
CA ARG A 189 10.40 4.32 -9.98
C ARG A 189 11.44 5.31 -10.49
N ALA A 190 12.30 5.83 -9.62
CA ALA A 190 13.36 6.74 -10.00
C ALA A 190 14.46 6.03 -10.78
N GLY A 191 15.11 6.77 -11.69
CA GLY A 191 16.37 6.35 -12.29
C GLY A 191 16.31 5.03 -13.07
N ARG A 192 15.19 4.71 -13.75
CA ARG A 192 15.06 3.48 -14.54
C ARG A 192 15.97 3.46 -15.77
N ASP A 193 16.39 4.63 -16.25
CA ASP A 193 17.45 4.80 -17.24
C ASP A 193 18.88 4.60 -16.68
N GLY A 194 19.02 4.27 -15.39
CA GLY A 194 20.30 4.07 -14.71
C GLY A 194 21.04 5.36 -14.34
N LEU A 195 20.49 6.53 -14.65
CA LEU A 195 21.12 7.82 -14.33
C LEU A 195 20.91 8.21 -12.86
N PRO A 196 21.79 9.06 -12.29
CA PRO A 196 21.66 9.54 -10.91
C PRO A 196 20.27 10.11 -10.64
N SER A 197 19.65 9.65 -9.56
CA SER A 197 18.33 10.10 -9.11
C SER A 197 18.30 10.15 -7.59
N GLN A 198 17.49 11.04 -7.02
CA GLN A 198 17.42 11.29 -5.59
C GLN A 198 16.08 10.85 -5.01
N CYS A 199 16.14 10.14 -3.90
CA CYS A 199 14.97 9.70 -3.14
C CYS A 199 15.07 10.28 -1.74
N THR A 200 14.16 11.18 -1.38
CA THR A 200 14.17 11.89 -0.09
C THR A 200 12.92 11.56 0.71
N LEU A 201 13.09 11.05 1.93
CA LEU A 201 12.02 10.91 2.92
C LEU A 201 12.06 12.10 3.89
N LEU A 202 10.96 12.85 3.96
CA LEU A 202 10.74 13.85 4.99
C LEU A 202 10.12 13.15 6.20
N TYR A 203 10.95 12.77 7.17
CA TYR A 203 10.52 12.01 8.33
C TYR A 203 9.98 12.93 9.42
N ASP A 204 8.67 12.85 9.65
CA ASP A 204 8.01 13.46 10.80
C ASP A 204 7.43 12.36 11.70
N GLN A 205 7.79 12.36 12.98
CA GLN A 205 7.25 11.41 13.94
C GLN A 205 5.72 11.56 14.12
N ASN A 206 5.16 12.73 13.80
CA ASN A 206 3.72 12.99 13.87
C ASN A 206 2.92 12.24 12.79
N ASP A 207 3.57 11.65 11.79
CA ASP A 207 2.89 10.82 10.78
C ASP A 207 2.53 9.42 11.35
N LEU A 208 3.27 8.93 12.36
CA LEU A 208 3.17 7.56 12.87
C LEU A 208 1.82 7.19 13.51
N PRO A 209 1.17 8.04 14.34
CA PRO A 209 -0.10 7.68 14.97
C PRO A 209 -1.19 7.34 13.95
N MET A 210 -1.22 8.05 12.82
CA MET A 210 -2.19 7.79 11.75
C MET A 210 -1.90 6.47 11.03
N LEU A 211 -0.63 6.15 10.79
CA LEU A 211 -0.23 4.84 10.24
C LEU A 211 -0.58 3.69 11.19
N MET A 212 -0.44 3.88 12.51
CA MET A 212 -0.87 2.89 13.50
C MET A 212 -2.38 2.66 13.47
N GLU A 213 -3.19 3.71 13.32
CA GLU A 213 -4.63 3.57 13.13
C GLU A 213 -4.96 2.84 11.83
N PHE A 214 -4.24 3.09 10.74
CA PHE A 214 -4.45 2.36 9.48
C PHE A 214 -4.16 0.87 9.62
N ILE A 215 -3.08 0.50 10.31
CA ILE A 215 -2.77 -0.89 10.63
C ILE A 215 -3.89 -1.51 11.47
N ARG A 216 -4.37 -0.80 12.49
CA ARG A 216 -5.50 -1.25 13.32
C ARG A 216 -6.78 -1.42 12.49
N TRP A 217 -7.05 -0.52 11.54
CA TRP A 217 -8.22 -0.61 10.67
C TRP A 217 -8.15 -1.76 9.67
N ALA A 218 -6.96 -2.10 9.20
CA ALA A 218 -6.70 -3.24 8.32
C ALA A 218 -6.65 -4.60 9.06
N ASN A 219 -6.66 -4.58 10.40
CA ASN A 219 -6.57 -5.77 11.26
C ASN A 219 -7.69 -5.80 12.31
N PRO A 220 -8.96 -6.01 11.92
CA PRO A 220 -10.02 -6.28 12.88
C PRO A 220 -9.74 -7.58 13.64
N ASP A 221 -10.03 -7.58 14.95
CA ASP A 221 -9.87 -8.74 15.82
C ASP A 221 -11.05 -9.72 15.69
N ALA A 222 -10.90 -10.92 16.28
CA ALA A 222 -11.91 -11.96 16.23
C ALA A 222 -13.25 -11.53 16.87
N ASP A 223 -13.18 -10.74 17.94
CA ASP A 223 -14.39 -10.22 18.61
C ASP A 223 -15.17 -9.26 17.72
N PHE A 224 -14.48 -8.41 16.94
CA PHE A 224 -15.11 -7.53 15.98
C PHE A 224 -15.82 -8.32 14.88
N TYR A 225 -15.21 -9.40 14.36
CA TYR A 225 -15.88 -10.30 13.42
C TYR A 225 -17.10 -11.00 14.04
N ARG A 226 -17.00 -11.50 15.27
CA ARG A 226 -18.14 -12.10 16.00
C ARG A 226 -19.28 -11.11 16.22
N GLN A 227 -18.97 -9.83 16.45
CA GLN A 227 -20.00 -8.79 16.59
C GLN A 227 -20.70 -8.50 15.26
N ILE A 228 -19.95 -8.43 14.15
CA ILE A 228 -20.55 -8.31 12.81
C ILE A 228 -21.46 -9.50 12.55
N ASP A 229 -20.96 -10.71 12.79
CA ASP A 229 -21.67 -11.97 12.61
C ASP A 229 -22.99 -11.97 13.40
N HIS A 230 -22.94 -11.65 14.69
CA HIS A 230 -24.13 -11.57 15.54
C HIS A 230 -25.18 -10.58 15.01
N ILE A 231 -24.77 -9.41 14.53
CA ILE A 231 -25.70 -8.41 13.95
C ILE A 231 -26.26 -8.91 12.62
N LEU A 232 -25.45 -9.53 11.77
CA LEU A 232 -25.92 -10.07 10.49
C LEU A 232 -26.90 -11.23 10.69
N GLU A 233 -26.69 -12.11 11.68
CA GLU A 233 -27.64 -13.19 11.99
C GLU A 233 -29.02 -12.67 12.45
N HIS A 234 -29.06 -11.59 13.23
CA HIS A 234 -30.29 -11.14 13.90
C HIS A 234 -30.97 -9.94 13.22
N ASP A 235 -30.22 -9.10 12.51
CA ASP A 235 -30.65 -7.78 12.02
C ASP A 235 -30.32 -7.55 10.53
N LEU A 236 -30.11 -8.59 9.72
CA LEU A 236 -29.80 -8.47 8.28
C LEU A 236 -30.79 -7.57 7.51
N GLU A 237 -32.08 -7.69 7.79
CA GLU A 237 -33.11 -6.87 7.15
C GLU A 237 -32.91 -5.37 7.45
N LYS A 238 -32.47 -5.03 8.66
CA LYS A 238 -32.16 -3.64 9.05
C LYS A 238 -30.89 -3.16 8.36
N VAL A 239 -29.86 -4.00 8.27
CA VAL A 239 -28.63 -3.67 7.52
C VAL A 239 -28.97 -3.38 6.05
N ASN A 240 -29.82 -4.18 5.43
CA ASN A 240 -30.25 -3.96 4.04
C ASN A 240 -31.19 -2.76 3.86
N ALA A 241 -31.97 -2.39 4.89
CA ALA A 241 -32.88 -1.26 4.84
C ALA A 241 -32.20 0.09 5.13
N PHE A 242 -31.23 0.13 6.05
CA PHE A 242 -30.56 1.34 6.51
C PHE A 242 -29.10 1.46 6.05
N GLY A 243 -28.59 0.46 5.34
CA GLY A 243 -27.25 0.45 4.78
C GLY A 243 -26.14 0.08 5.76
N ILE A 244 -24.91 0.02 5.23
CA ILE A 244 -23.69 -0.29 5.99
C ILE A 244 -23.38 0.81 7.03
N GLU A 245 -23.83 2.04 6.81
CA GLU A 245 -23.69 3.11 7.80
C GLU A 245 -24.38 2.77 9.13
N TRP A 246 -25.55 2.12 9.07
CA TRP A 246 -26.27 1.67 10.26
C TRP A 246 -25.51 0.58 11.00
N LEU A 247 -24.93 -0.38 10.27
CA LEU A 247 -24.09 -1.43 10.84
C LEU A 247 -22.86 -0.81 11.54
N ASN A 248 -22.24 0.19 10.90
CA ASN A 248 -21.11 0.92 11.48
C ASN A 248 -21.49 1.65 12.78
N GLU A 249 -22.63 2.35 12.79
CA GLU A 249 -23.14 3.03 13.99
C GLU A 249 -23.42 2.04 15.13
N LYS A 250 -23.90 0.83 14.82
CA LYS A 250 -24.16 -0.21 15.82
C LYS A 250 -22.90 -0.80 16.43
N LEU A 251 -21.87 -1.02 15.63
CA LEU A 251 -20.62 -1.63 16.08
C LEU A 251 -19.73 -0.63 16.84
N LEU A 252 -19.59 0.58 16.31
CA LEU A 252 -18.56 1.52 16.76
C LEU A 252 -19.13 2.79 17.42
N GLY A 253 -20.45 2.98 17.36
CA GLY A 253 -21.12 4.18 17.83
C GLY A 253 -20.96 5.37 16.88
N ARG A 254 -21.75 6.43 17.13
CA ARG A 254 -21.82 7.63 16.27
C ARG A 254 -20.51 8.41 16.14
N GLN A 255 -19.59 8.24 17.09
CA GLN A 255 -18.35 9.02 17.16
C GLN A 255 -17.23 8.42 16.29
N ALA A 256 -17.37 7.19 15.81
CA ALA A 256 -16.34 6.46 15.08
C ALA A 256 -16.49 6.54 13.55
N ARG A 257 -17.01 7.65 13.01
CA ARG A 257 -17.25 7.82 11.56
C ARG A 257 -16.02 7.67 10.67
N HIS A 258 -14.82 7.81 11.24
CA HIS A 258 -13.56 7.69 10.51
C HIS A 258 -12.89 6.32 10.67
N ASP A 259 -13.43 5.44 11.52
CA ASP A 259 -12.90 4.09 11.72
C ASP A 259 -13.29 3.21 10.53
N ARG A 260 -12.28 2.65 9.86
CA ARG A 260 -12.44 1.84 8.65
C ARG A 260 -12.37 0.33 8.90
N ARG A 261 -12.39 -0.12 10.17
CA ARG A 261 -12.39 -1.57 10.50
C ARG A 261 -13.54 -2.32 9.84
N LEU A 262 -14.73 -1.72 9.78
CA LEU A 262 -15.88 -2.34 9.15
C LEU A 262 -15.67 -2.55 7.64
N GLU A 263 -15.11 -1.56 6.94
CA GLU A 263 -14.81 -1.69 5.51
C GLU A 263 -13.85 -2.86 5.26
N SER A 264 -12.76 -2.95 6.04
CA SER A 264 -11.79 -4.06 5.94
C SER A 264 -12.42 -5.41 6.29
N ALA A 265 -13.24 -5.47 7.34
CA ALA A 265 -13.90 -6.69 7.76
C ALA A 265 -14.90 -7.20 6.72
N LEU A 266 -15.68 -6.31 6.10
CA LEU A 266 -16.64 -6.67 5.05
C LEU A 266 -15.95 -7.20 3.79
N VAL A 267 -14.80 -6.62 3.41
CA VAL A 267 -13.98 -7.15 2.31
C VAL A 267 -13.51 -8.58 2.60
N MET A 268 -13.10 -8.85 3.84
CA MET A 268 -12.67 -10.20 4.25
C MET A 268 -13.84 -11.19 4.32
N LEU A 269 -15.00 -10.77 4.83
CA LEU A 269 -16.21 -11.60 4.84
C LEU A 269 -16.70 -11.92 3.41
N GLU A 270 -16.66 -10.94 2.50
CA GLU A 270 -17.00 -11.14 1.10
C GLU A 270 -16.05 -12.13 0.43
N ARG A 271 -14.74 -11.98 0.68
CA ARG A 271 -13.71 -12.89 0.17
C ARG A 271 -13.97 -14.34 0.54
N PHE A 272 -14.26 -14.61 1.81
CA PHE A 272 -14.49 -15.97 2.29
C PHE A 272 -15.91 -16.48 1.98
N GLY A 273 -16.70 -15.72 1.21
CA GLY A 273 -18.05 -16.09 0.82
C GLY A 273 -19.07 -16.06 1.97
N ALA A 274 -18.71 -15.46 3.10
CA ALA A 274 -19.61 -15.28 4.24
C ALA A 274 -20.65 -14.18 3.94
N VAL A 275 -20.30 -13.22 3.08
CA VAL A 275 -21.20 -12.15 2.60
C VAL A 275 -21.11 -12.09 1.08
N GLU A 276 -22.24 -11.90 0.38
CA GLU A 276 -22.23 -11.50 -1.03
C GLU A 276 -23.02 -10.20 -1.16
N PHE A 277 -22.46 -9.21 -1.85
CA PHE A 277 -23.15 -7.97 -2.15
C PHE A 277 -23.87 -8.03 -3.49
N SER A 278 -25.04 -7.40 -3.57
CA SER A 278 -25.78 -7.24 -4.81
C SER A 278 -24.99 -6.39 -5.81
N LYS A 279 -25.15 -6.67 -7.12
CA LYS A 279 -24.58 -5.83 -8.17
C LYS A 279 -25.16 -4.43 -8.05
N GLN A 280 -24.30 -3.45 -7.83
CA GLN A 280 -24.70 -2.06 -7.69
C GLN A 280 -25.43 -1.57 -8.95
N ILE A 281 -26.70 -1.22 -8.82
CA ILE A 281 -27.45 -0.48 -9.84
C ILE A 281 -27.24 1.00 -9.53
N ALA A 282 -26.99 1.83 -10.55
CA ALA A 282 -26.70 3.24 -10.36
C ALA A 282 -27.75 3.92 -9.44
N GLY A 283 -27.30 4.49 -8.32
CA GLY A 283 -28.16 5.13 -7.33
C GLY A 283 -28.66 4.24 -6.18
N THR A 284 -28.21 2.99 -6.07
CA THR A 284 -28.52 2.09 -4.94
C THR A 284 -27.28 1.82 -4.08
N GLU A 285 -27.47 1.74 -2.76
CA GLU A 285 -26.45 1.28 -1.83
C GLU A 285 -26.21 -0.23 -1.99
N LYS A 286 -24.98 -0.68 -1.70
CA LYS A 286 -24.65 -2.11 -1.70
C LYS A 286 -25.50 -2.83 -0.65
N GLN A 287 -26.34 -3.76 -1.08
CA GLN A 287 -27.11 -4.62 -0.18
C GLN A 287 -26.44 -5.98 -0.07
N ILE A 288 -26.53 -6.60 1.10
CA ILE A 288 -26.08 -7.97 1.32
C ILE A 288 -27.16 -8.90 0.75
N SER A 289 -26.87 -9.52 -0.39
CA SER A 289 -27.78 -10.45 -1.08
C SER A 289 -27.74 -11.85 -0.48
N ARG A 290 -26.60 -12.23 0.12
CA ARG A 290 -26.43 -13.53 0.78
C ARG A 290 -25.52 -13.36 1.98
N TYR A 291 -25.86 -14.07 3.04
CA TYR A 291 -25.04 -14.19 4.24
C TYR A 291 -24.95 -15.67 4.63
N GLY A 292 -23.75 -16.10 5.01
CA GLY A 292 -23.41 -17.46 5.41
C GLY A 292 -22.67 -17.48 6.74
N GLN A 293 -22.09 -18.63 7.11
CA GLN A 293 -21.40 -18.79 8.39
C GLN A 293 -20.10 -17.98 8.45
N LEU A 294 -19.76 -17.47 9.64
CA LEU A 294 -18.45 -16.86 9.90
C LEU A 294 -17.32 -17.86 9.61
N PRO A 295 -16.33 -17.51 8.76
CA PRO A 295 -15.18 -18.36 8.50
C PRO A 295 -14.32 -18.54 9.76
N GLU A 296 -13.90 -19.77 10.05
CA GLU A 296 -13.06 -20.07 11.22
C GLU A 296 -11.77 -19.24 11.26
N SER A 297 -11.17 -18.97 10.10
CA SER A 297 -9.96 -18.13 9.97
C SER A 297 -10.17 -16.68 10.40
N LEU A 298 -11.40 -16.15 10.36
CA LEU A 298 -11.74 -14.81 10.85
C LEU A 298 -12.15 -14.81 12.33
N ALA A 299 -12.34 -15.99 12.92
CA ALA A 299 -12.58 -16.18 14.35
C ALA A 299 -11.32 -16.65 15.11
N ASP A 300 -10.24 -16.98 14.39
CA ASP A 300 -8.95 -17.44 14.92
C ASP A 300 -8.09 -16.27 15.42
N GLU A 301 -8.21 -15.99 16.71
CA GLU A 301 -7.53 -14.88 17.38
C GLU A 301 -6.00 -14.96 17.30
N PRO A 302 -5.33 -16.11 17.55
CA PRO A 302 -3.88 -16.26 17.32
C PRO A 302 -3.43 -15.83 15.92
N SER A 303 -4.10 -16.27 14.86
CA SER A 303 -3.73 -15.93 13.48
C SER A 303 -3.92 -14.45 13.16
N LEU A 304 -5.01 -13.84 13.65
CA LEU A 304 -5.27 -12.40 13.48
C LEU A 304 -4.28 -11.54 14.27
N ALA A 305 -3.94 -11.93 15.51
CA ALA A 305 -2.94 -11.25 16.32
C ALA A 305 -1.56 -11.32 15.67
N GLU A 306 -1.20 -12.46 15.09
CA GLU A 306 0.04 -12.61 14.34
C GLU A 306 0.07 -11.75 13.07
N LYS A 307 -1.06 -11.61 12.34
CA LYS A 307 -1.16 -10.66 11.23
C LYS A 307 -0.94 -9.22 11.69
N LEU A 308 -1.59 -8.79 12.77
CA LEU A 308 -1.42 -7.45 13.33
C LEU A 308 0.04 -7.18 13.72
N ARG A 309 0.68 -8.13 14.40
CA ARG A 309 2.09 -8.03 14.79
C ARG A 309 3.01 -7.83 13.58
N ARG A 310 2.77 -8.57 12.50
CA ARG A 310 3.54 -8.46 11.25
C ARG A 310 3.38 -7.10 10.59
N ASP A 311 2.15 -6.59 10.48
CA ASP A 311 1.90 -5.26 9.91
C ASP A 311 2.54 -4.15 10.77
N GLN A 312 2.57 -4.31 12.09
CA GLN A 312 3.30 -3.40 13.00
C GLN A 312 4.83 -3.48 12.81
N GLN A 313 5.39 -4.68 12.60
CA GLN A 313 6.81 -4.86 12.34
C GLN A 313 7.27 -4.20 11.03
N LYS A 314 6.43 -4.20 9.99
CA LYS A 314 6.71 -3.48 8.73
C LYS A 314 6.86 -1.97 8.95
N LEU A 315 5.97 -1.38 9.73
CA LEU A 315 6.07 0.05 10.09
C LEU A 315 7.29 0.31 10.98
N LEU A 316 7.59 -0.59 11.92
CA LEU A 316 8.80 -0.48 12.76
C LEU A 316 10.06 -0.48 11.89
N ALA A 317 10.17 -1.38 10.91
CA ALA A 317 11.30 -1.42 9.99
C ALA A 317 11.47 -0.11 9.19
N MET A 318 10.35 0.54 8.82
CA MET A 318 10.37 1.86 8.18
C MET A 318 10.92 2.96 9.13
N VAL A 319 10.56 2.92 10.41
CA VAL A 319 11.08 3.84 11.43
C VAL A 319 12.56 3.60 11.70
N GLU A 320 12.98 2.33 11.79
CA GLU A 320 14.39 1.95 11.93
C GLU A 320 15.21 2.39 10.73
N TYR A 321 14.68 2.23 9.51
CA TYR A 321 15.30 2.75 8.29
C TYR A 321 15.46 4.28 8.33
N ALA A 322 14.43 5.01 8.77
CA ALA A 322 14.48 6.47 8.85
C ALA A 322 15.59 6.93 9.82
N ARG A 323 15.71 6.26 10.97
CA ARG A 323 16.70 6.52 12.02
C ARG A 323 18.06 5.88 11.78
N CYS A 324 18.25 5.19 10.65
CA CYS A 324 19.48 4.51 10.34
C CYS A 324 20.64 5.51 10.21
N GLU A 325 21.65 5.35 11.08
CA GLU A 325 22.91 6.10 11.05
C GLU A 325 23.96 5.43 10.16
N THR A 326 23.76 4.15 9.82
CA THR A 326 24.65 3.37 8.93
C THR A 326 24.24 3.53 7.45
N ASP A 327 24.87 2.76 6.56
CA ASP A 327 24.52 2.79 5.13
C ASP A 327 23.08 2.28 4.94
N ARG A 328 22.21 3.18 4.46
CA ARG A 328 20.81 2.89 4.14
C ARG A 328 20.66 1.77 3.11
N ARG A 329 21.63 1.60 2.20
CA ARG A 329 21.63 0.51 1.22
C ARG A 329 21.90 -0.83 1.89
N GLU A 330 22.84 -0.86 2.83
CA GLU A 330 23.12 -2.07 3.62
C GLU A 330 21.92 -2.47 4.48
N PHE A 331 21.21 -1.49 5.06
CA PHE A 331 19.96 -1.74 5.76
C PHE A 331 18.91 -2.40 4.84
N LEU A 332 18.66 -1.83 3.66
CA LEU A 332 17.72 -2.40 2.70
C LEU A 332 18.14 -3.81 2.26
N ASN A 333 19.43 -4.02 1.95
CA ASN A 333 19.97 -5.34 1.60
C ASN A 333 19.71 -6.36 2.71
N SER A 334 20.01 -6.01 3.96
CA SER A 334 19.79 -6.88 5.12
C SER A 334 18.31 -7.20 5.33
N TYR A 335 17.43 -6.22 5.12
CA TYR A 335 15.98 -6.39 5.27
C TYR A 335 15.38 -7.32 4.22
N PHE A 336 15.69 -7.11 2.93
CA PHE A 336 15.08 -7.89 1.84
C PHE A 336 15.75 -9.24 1.63
N LEU A 337 17.08 -9.34 1.83
CA LEU A 337 17.87 -10.53 1.48
C LEU A 337 18.31 -11.34 2.71
N GLY A 338 18.05 -10.83 3.90
CA GLY A 338 18.65 -11.33 5.13
C GLY A 338 20.07 -10.78 5.33
N ALA A 339 20.57 -10.86 6.57
CA ALA A 339 21.96 -10.52 6.84
C ALA A 339 22.87 -11.43 6.00
N PRO A 340 23.95 -10.92 5.37
CA PRO A 340 24.93 -11.78 4.75
C PRO A 340 25.44 -12.73 5.84
N ASP A 341 25.40 -14.04 5.57
CA ASP A 341 25.99 -15.04 6.46
C ASP A 341 27.36 -14.53 6.90
N ALA A 342 27.53 -14.34 8.21
CA ALA A 342 28.82 -14.01 8.79
C ALA A 342 29.77 -15.17 8.48
N LYS A 343 30.52 -15.04 7.39
CA LYS A 343 31.55 -15.98 6.97
C LYS A 343 32.71 -16.03 7.96
#